data_AF-A0A382RH97-F1
#
_entry.id   AF-A0A382RH97-F1
#
_cell.length_a   1.000
_cell.length_b   1.000
_cell.length_c   1.000
_cell.angle_alpha   90.00
_cell.angle_beta   90.00
_cell.angle_gamma   90.00
#
_symmetry.space_group_name_H-M   'P 1'
#
loop_
_entity.id
_entity.type
_entity.pdbx_description
1 polymer ?
#
loop_
_entity_poly.entity_id
_entity_poly.type
_entity_poly.pdbx_seq_one_letter_code
_entity_poly.pdbx_strand_id
1 'polypeptide(L)'
;MHFEYSTKVKDLQARVSAFMEAHVYGSEKLFNQQLDEGNTRWKIPPIMEELKAKAKSEGLWNLFLPESDRGFGLTNLEYAPLCEIMGRSPI
;
A
#
# COMPACT_ATOMS: atom_id res chain seq x y z
N MET A 1 -5.17 -27.86 11.29
CA MET A 1 -4.42 -26.63 10.97
C MET A 1 -5.40 -25.47 11.06
N HIS A 2 -5.00 -24.36 11.68
CA HIS A 2 -5.82 -23.14 11.74
C HIS A 2 -5.40 -22.21 10.60
N PHE A 3 -6.29 -22.01 9.62
CA PHE A 3 -6.02 -21.19 8.42
C PHE A 3 -6.67 -19.81 8.48
N GLU A 4 -7.45 -19.52 9.52
CA GLU A 4 -8.11 -18.23 9.66
C GLU A 4 -7.13 -17.14 10.07
N TYR A 5 -7.26 -15.97 9.43
CA TYR A 5 -6.54 -14.77 9.83
C TYR A 5 -7.06 -14.22 11.16
N SER A 6 -6.16 -13.60 11.92
CA SER A 6 -6.50 -12.88 13.15
C SER A 6 -7.42 -11.69 12.84
N THR A 7 -8.18 -11.23 13.85
CA THR A 7 -9.03 -10.04 13.71
C THR A 7 -8.23 -8.81 13.28
N LYS A 8 -6.99 -8.67 13.77
CA LYS A 8 -6.04 -7.62 13.37
C LYS A 8 -5.75 -7.65 11.88
N VAL A 9 -5.46 -8.83 11.31
CA VAL A 9 -5.18 -8.97 9.89
C VAL A 9 -6.42 -8.73 9.04
N LYS A 10 -7.59 -9.23 9.47
CA LYS A 10 -8.86 -8.99 8.77
C LYS A 10 -9.19 -7.49 8.68
N ASP A 11 -8.97 -6.72 9.76
CA ASP A 11 -9.12 -5.26 9.76
C ASP A 11 -8.14 -4.58 8.78
N LEU A 12 -6.87 -4.97 8.83
CA LEU A 12 -5.86 -4.41 7.92
C LEU A 12 -6.14 -4.76 6.46
N GLN A 13 -6.60 -5.97 6.15
CA GLN A 13 -7.03 -6.35 4.80
C GLN A 13 -8.15 -5.44 4.30
N ALA A 14 -9.15 -5.17 5.14
CA ALA A 14 -10.27 -4.30 4.78
C ALA A 14 -9.80 -2.86 4.51
N ARG A 15 -8.95 -2.31 5.39
CA ARG A 15 -8.41 -0.95 5.25
C ARG A 15 -7.49 -0.81 4.04
N VAL A 16 -6.57 -1.75 3.83
CA VAL A 16 -5.68 -1.75 2.66
C VAL A 16 -6.51 -1.89 1.38
N SER A 17 -7.49 -2.80 1.33
CA SER A 17 -8.36 -2.94 0.16
C SER A 17 -9.12 -1.65 -0.15
N ALA A 18 -9.71 -1.02 0.88
CA ALA A 18 -10.41 0.25 0.73
C ALA A 18 -9.49 1.36 0.21
N PHE A 19 -8.25 1.45 0.72
CA PHE A 19 -7.26 2.41 0.26
C PHE A 19 -6.88 2.17 -1.22
N MET A 20 -6.67 0.91 -1.61
CA MET A 20 -6.33 0.57 -2.99
C MET A 20 -7.44 0.98 -3.96
N GLU A 21 -8.70 0.66 -3.64
CA GLU A 21 -9.88 1.02 -4.43
C GLU A 21 -10.08 2.53 -4.51
N ALA A 22 -9.98 3.24 -3.38
CA ALA A 22 -10.27 4.66 -3.31
C ALA A 22 -9.16 5.54 -3.92
N HIS A 23 -7.90 5.10 -3.86
CA HIS A 23 -6.76 5.97 -4.15
C HIS A 23 -5.77 5.40 -5.15
N VAL A 24 -5.48 4.09 -5.16
CA VAL A 24 -4.39 3.54 -5.97
C VAL A 24 -4.86 3.20 -7.38
N TYR A 25 -5.87 2.35 -7.53
CA TYR A 25 -6.29 1.83 -8.84
C TYR A 25 -6.71 2.95 -9.81
N GLY A 26 -7.46 3.94 -9.33
CA GLY A 26 -7.84 5.12 -10.15
C GLY A 26 -6.65 6.02 -10.53
N SER A 27 -5.57 5.99 -9.75
CA SER A 27 -4.38 6.84 -9.96
C SER A 27 -3.37 6.23 -10.94
N GLU A 28 -3.46 4.94 -11.27
CA GLU A 28 -2.54 4.25 -12.19
C GLU A 28 -2.43 4.95 -13.54
N LYS A 29 -3.57 5.38 -14.11
CA LYS A 29 -3.60 6.12 -15.37
C LYS A 29 -2.87 7.47 -15.26
N LEU A 30 -3.10 8.20 -14.17
CA LEU A 30 -2.47 9.50 -13.93
C LEU A 30 -0.96 9.35 -13.69
N PHE A 31 -0.55 8.30 -12.98
CA PHE A 31 0.86 7.98 -12.78
C PHE A 31 1.58 7.78 -14.11
N ASN A 32 1.02 6.96 -15.00
CA ASN A 32 1.60 6.71 -16.32
C ASN A 32 1.66 7.98 -17.16
N GLN A 33 0.59 8.78 -17.18
CA GLN A 33 0.57 10.06 -17.87
C GLN A 33 1.68 11.00 -17.38
N GLN A 34 1.81 11.17 -16.05
CA GLN A 34 2.82 12.03 -15.46
C GLN A 34 4.26 11.52 -15.69
N LEU A 35 4.44 10.21 -15.83
CA LEU A 35 5.72 9.60 -16.16
C LEU A 35 6.11 9.90 -17.63
N ASP A 36 5.16 9.78 -18.55
CA ASP A 36 5.36 10.04 -19.99
C ASP A 36 5.59 11.53 -20.29
N GLU A 37 4.92 12.42 -19.56
CA GLU A 37 5.12 13.88 -19.65
C GLU A 37 6.46 14.33 -19.04
N GLY A 38 7.11 13.48 -18.25
CA GLY A 38 8.39 13.77 -17.63
C GLY A 38 9.52 13.87 -18.66
N ASN A 39 10.41 14.85 -18.49
CA ASN A 39 11.63 14.98 -19.30
C ASN A 39 12.56 13.74 -19.22
N THR A 40 12.37 12.88 -18.21
CA THR A 40 13.12 11.65 -18.04
C THR A 40 12.28 10.62 -17.29
N ARG A 41 12.46 9.34 -17.65
CA ARG A 41 11.85 8.18 -16.96
C ARG A 41 12.25 8.02 -15.49
N TRP A 42 13.27 8.75 -15.04
CA TRP A 42 13.80 8.67 -13.67
C TRP A 42 13.17 9.67 -12.70
N LYS A 43 12.22 10.48 -13.17
CA LYS A 43 11.50 11.43 -12.32
C LYS A 43 10.31 10.71 -11.67
N ILE A 44 10.15 10.90 -10.36
CA ILE A 44 9.00 10.37 -9.62
C ILE A 44 7.75 11.20 -9.99
N PRO A 45 6.68 10.57 -10.50
CA PRO A 45 5.41 11.26 -10.74
C PRO A 45 4.84 11.90 -9.47
N PRO A 46 4.37 13.16 -9.50
CA PRO A 46 3.81 13.84 -8.33
C PRO A 46 2.72 13.05 -7.58
N ILE A 47 1.89 12.31 -8.31
CA ILE A 47 0.82 11.48 -7.71
C ILE A 47 1.37 10.45 -6.72
N MET A 48 2.60 9.95 -6.92
CA MET A 48 3.23 9.00 -6.02
C MET A 48 3.49 9.60 -4.62
N GLU A 49 3.90 10.87 -4.54
CA GLU A 49 4.10 11.54 -3.26
C GLU A 49 2.78 11.85 -2.56
N GLU A 50 1.72 12.18 -3.32
CA GLU A 50 0.37 12.36 -2.78
C GLU A 50 -0.17 11.05 -2.18
N LEU A 51 -0.01 9.93 -2.88
CA LEU A 51 -0.44 8.61 -2.40
C LEU A 51 0.31 8.21 -1.13
N LYS A 52 1.63 8.42 -1.08
CA LYS A 52 2.42 8.17 0.14
C LYS A 52 1.95 9.02 1.32
N ALA A 53 1.65 10.30 1.08
CA ALA A 53 1.14 11.20 2.12
C ALA A 53 -0.21 10.72 2.67
N LYS A 54 -1.13 10.31 1.78
CA LYS A 54 -2.44 9.74 2.18
C LYS A 54 -2.29 8.45 2.98
N ALA A 55 -1.48 7.50 2.49
CA ALA A 55 -1.20 6.25 3.19
C ALA A 55 -0.65 6.49 4.61
N LYS A 56 0.29 7.43 4.77
CA LYS A 56 0.78 7.85 6.09
C LYS A 56 -0.32 8.42 6.98
N SER A 57 -1.16 9.30 6.45
CA SER A 57 -2.25 9.93 7.20
C SER A 57 -3.31 8.92 7.67
N GLU A 58 -3.53 7.86 6.90
CA GLU A 58 -4.43 6.75 7.26
C GLU A 58 -3.74 5.68 8.12
N GLY A 59 -2.48 5.88 8.48
CA GLY A 59 -1.69 4.93 9.26
C GLY A 59 -1.30 3.67 8.51
N LEU A 60 -1.47 3.58 7.19
CA LEU A 60 -1.08 2.43 6.36
C LEU A 60 0.40 2.55 5.93
N TRP A 61 1.29 2.75 6.91
CA TRP A 61 2.71 2.99 6.67
C TRP A 61 3.58 1.99 7.43
N ASN A 62 4.72 1.61 6.84
CA ASN A 62 5.67 0.65 7.42
C ASN A 62 5.03 -0.70 7.85
N LEU A 63 4.04 -1.20 7.10
CA LEU A 63 3.38 -2.48 7.40
C LEU A 63 4.35 -3.68 7.37
N PHE A 64 5.42 -3.59 6.57
CA PHE A 64 6.46 -4.61 6.45
C PHE A 64 7.41 -4.66 7.65
N LEU A 65 7.42 -3.63 8.50
CA LEU A 65 8.35 -3.55 9.59
C LEU A 65 7.91 -4.53 10.69
N PRO A 66 8.79 -5.45 11.12
CA PRO A 66 8.50 -6.36 12.24
C PRO A 66 8.42 -5.56 13.54
N GLU A 67 8.40 -6.23 14.69
CA GLU A 67 8.22 -5.62 16.00
C GLU A 67 9.04 -4.32 16.18
N SER A 68 8.34 -3.19 16.22
CA SER A 68 8.92 -1.85 16.21
C SER A 68 7.88 -0.80 16.58
N ASP A 69 8.30 0.23 17.32
CA ASP A 69 7.47 1.41 17.66
C ASP A 69 7.07 2.26 16.44
N ARG A 70 7.62 1.96 15.26
CA ARG A 70 7.39 2.71 14.01
C ARG A 70 6.63 1.91 12.95
N GLY A 71 6.09 0.75 13.32
CA GLY A 71 5.39 -0.17 12.43
C GLY A 71 4.27 -0.92 13.15
N PHE A 72 3.74 -1.96 12.51
CA PHE A 72 2.61 -2.73 13.03
C PHE A 72 3.02 -4.01 13.76
N GLY A 73 4.32 -4.33 13.77
CA GLY A 73 4.84 -5.55 14.37
C GLY A 73 4.18 -6.80 13.81
N LEU A 74 3.95 -6.84 12.48
CA LEU A 74 3.33 -7.99 11.83
C LEU A 74 4.33 -9.12 11.70
N THR A 75 3.87 -10.34 11.94
CA THR A 75 4.63 -11.53 11.53
C THR A 75 4.58 -11.68 10.01
N ASN A 76 5.48 -12.49 9.43
CA ASN A 76 5.46 -12.77 8.00
C ASN A 76 4.11 -13.34 7.52
N LEU A 77 3.48 -14.19 8.33
CA LEU A 77 2.17 -14.79 8.00
C LEU A 77 1.05 -13.75 7.98
N GLU A 78 1.11 -12.76 8.87
CA GLU A 78 0.13 -11.67 8.94
C GLU A 78 0.34 -10.63 7.85
N TYR A 79 1.59 -10.39 7.44
CA TYR A 79 1.93 -9.41 6.41
C TYR A 79 1.69 -9.93 4.99
N ALA A 80 1.93 -11.22 4.73
CA ALA A 80 1.76 -11.85 3.41
C ALA A 80 0.43 -11.52 2.70
N PRO A 81 -0.76 -11.64 3.32
CA PRO A 81 -2.02 -11.30 2.64
C PRO A 81 -2.15 -9.81 2.31
N LEU A 82 -1.48 -8.91 3.04
CA LEU A 82 -1.47 -7.49 2.72
C LEU A 82 -0.63 -7.22 1.48
N CYS A 83 0.51 -7.91 1.34
CA CYS A 83 1.33 -7.88 0.12
C CYS A 83 0.56 -8.35 -1.11
N GLU A 84 -0.26 -9.39 -0.97
CA GLU A 84 -1.08 -9.89 -2.08
C GLU A 84 -2.04 -8.80 -2.60
N ILE A 85 -2.67 -8.04 -1.70
CA ILE A 85 -3.57 -6.95 -2.08
C ILE A 85 -2.79 -5.81 -2.74
N MET A 86 -1.68 -5.38 -2.12
CA MET A 86 -0.86 -4.27 -2.63
C MET A 86 -0.21 -4.62 -3.98
N GLY A 87 0.22 -5.87 -4.17
CA GLY A 87 0.87 -6.35 -5.40
C GLY A 87 -0.04 -6.46 -6.62
N ARG A 88 -1.33 -6.15 -6.49
CA ARG A 88 -2.27 -6.05 -7.63
C ARG A 88 -2.04 -4.77 -8.46
N SER A 89 -1.43 -3.76 -7.87
CA SER A 89 -1.06 -2.50 -8.53
C SER A 89 0.34 -2.61 -9.15
N PRO A 90 0.57 -2.05 -10.35
CA PRO A 90 1.90 -1.92 -10.94
C PRO A 90 2.68 -0.67 -10.44
N ILE A 91 2.02 0.22 -9.69
CA ILE A 91 2.59 1.45 -9.11
C ILE A 91 2.77 1.35 -7.60
#